data_AF-A0A6V7TNU7-F1
#
_entry.id   AF-A0A6V7TNU7-F1
#
_cell.length_a   1.000
_cell.length_b   1.000
_cell.length_c   1.000
_cell.angle_alpha   90.00
_cell.angle_beta   90.00
_cell.angle_gamma   90.00
#
_symmetry.space_group_name_H-M   'P 1'
#
loop_
_entity.id
_entity.type
_entity.pdbx_description
1 polymer ?
#
loop_
_entity_poly.entity_id
_entity_poly.type
_entity_poly.pdbx_seq_one_letter_code
_entity_poly.pdbx_strand_id
1 'polypeptide(L)'
;MMYWLTPVATNIIAAYPESIAFPVVAICNSNQHRITWITGDNIQKRQGKKAALDSNNFIENLNYSDIFDKALLQSWDMDAGHFLQNAAHQRSRMIVRCELPNGSRCNARDFRPVWTLTGLCWAINIDSANPIHVNGAGPGNALRLLVNIERYERIESCTPKLRSRFLPGLKVLIYNQTDVPPHYLEGVNIPAGFTMDIPFWMRHRQKLPGRDCVVTKISDNEKNDGNGSQNKNSERGCLMRSYLKEIERRCNCSMREAYFQENG
;
A
#
# COMPACT_ATOMS: atom_id res chain seq x y z
N MET A 1 19.76 -29.92 -34.80
CA MET A 1 20.25 -29.60 -33.43
C MET A 1 19.63 -28.32 -32.83
N MET A 2 19.24 -27.30 -33.62
CA MET A 2 18.70 -26.03 -33.10
C MET A 2 17.28 -26.10 -32.50
N TYR A 3 16.43 -27.05 -32.93
CA TYR A 3 15.06 -27.23 -32.43
C TYR A 3 15.01 -27.63 -30.94
N TRP A 4 15.99 -28.38 -30.45
CA TRP A 4 16.02 -28.87 -29.07
C TRP A 4 16.30 -27.76 -28.05
N LEU A 5 16.93 -26.67 -28.49
CA LEU A 5 17.19 -25.49 -27.66
C LEU A 5 15.97 -24.57 -27.53
N THR A 6 14.90 -24.82 -28.32
CA THR A 6 13.67 -24.02 -28.36
C THR A 6 13.95 -22.49 -28.34
N PRO A 7 14.72 -21.94 -29.30
CA PRO A 7 15.11 -20.54 -29.27
C PRO A 7 13.88 -19.62 -29.30
N VAL A 8 13.88 -18.57 -28.47
CA VAL A 8 12.78 -17.61 -28.37
C VAL A 8 13.32 -16.23 -28.75
N ALA A 9 12.61 -15.54 -29.65
CA ALA A 9 12.85 -14.14 -29.96
C ALA A 9 11.78 -13.28 -29.28
N THR A 10 12.16 -12.10 -28.80
CA THR A 10 11.22 -11.13 -28.23
C THR A 10 10.83 -10.12 -29.31
N ASN A 11 9.54 -9.97 -29.58
CA ASN A 11 9.01 -8.90 -30.42
C ASN A 11 8.68 -7.68 -29.54
N ILE A 12 9.06 -6.48 -29.99
CA ILE A 12 8.83 -5.21 -29.30
C ILE A 12 8.03 -4.31 -30.24
N ILE A 13 6.83 -3.92 -29.82
CA ILE A 13 5.94 -3.05 -30.58
C ILE A 13 5.63 -1.82 -29.73
N ALA A 14 5.78 -0.63 -30.31
CA ALA A 14 5.29 0.62 -29.74
C ALA A 14 3.89 0.89 -30.29
N ALA A 15 2.90 1.00 -29.40
CA ALA A 15 1.52 1.30 -29.74
C ALA A 15 1.11 2.64 -29.13
N TYR A 16 0.31 3.41 -29.87
CA TYR A 16 -0.22 4.72 -29.46
C TYR A 16 -1.74 4.70 -29.58
N PRO A 17 -2.44 4.01 -28.67
CA PRO A 17 -3.90 3.98 -28.68
C PRO A 17 -4.49 5.37 -28.38
N GLU A 18 -5.70 5.63 -28.87
CA GLU A 18 -6.40 6.91 -28.65
C GLU A 18 -6.77 7.14 -27.18
N SER A 19 -6.92 6.07 -26.40
CA SER A 19 -7.22 6.14 -24.98
C SER A 19 -6.56 5.00 -24.20
N ILE A 20 -6.08 5.31 -23.00
CA ILE A 20 -5.43 4.36 -22.08
C ILE A 20 -6.07 4.50 -20.70
N ALA A 21 -6.29 3.39 -20.01
CA ALA A 21 -6.66 3.43 -18.60
C ALA A 21 -5.51 4.03 -17.77
N PHE A 22 -5.78 5.11 -17.06
CA PHE A 22 -4.87 5.68 -16.07
C PHE A 22 -4.60 4.63 -15.00
N PRO A 23 -3.38 4.51 -14.46
CA PRO A 23 -3.07 3.50 -13.45
C PRO A 23 -3.68 3.85 -12.09
N VAL A 24 -3.60 2.91 -11.16
CA VAL A 24 -3.79 3.18 -9.73
C VAL A 24 -2.58 3.95 -9.22
N VAL A 25 -2.83 5.02 -8.46
CA VAL A 25 -1.78 5.80 -7.80
C VAL A 25 -2.00 5.74 -6.30
N ALA A 26 -1.14 5.01 -5.59
CA ALA A 26 -1.11 4.90 -4.14
C ALA A 26 -0.07 5.84 -3.54
N ILE A 27 -0.48 6.60 -2.52
CA ILE A 27 0.34 7.55 -1.79
C ILE A 27 0.55 7.00 -0.38
N CYS A 28 1.79 6.69 -0.03
CA CYS A 28 2.19 6.22 1.28
C CYS A 28 3.03 7.29 1.96
N ASN A 29 2.72 7.64 3.21
CA ASN A 29 3.60 8.50 3.99
C ASN A 29 4.83 7.69 4.45
N SER A 30 6.03 8.26 4.36
CA SER A 30 7.24 7.60 4.88
C SER A 30 7.21 7.44 6.41
N ASN A 31 6.36 8.23 7.08
CA ASN A 31 5.97 8.03 8.47
C ASN A 31 4.71 7.14 8.55
N GLN A 32 4.83 5.98 9.18
CA GLN A 32 3.73 5.01 9.25
C GLN A 32 2.65 5.41 10.27
N HIS A 33 3.04 6.13 11.32
CA HIS A 33 2.17 6.42 12.46
C HIS A 33 2.29 7.86 12.93
N ARG A 34 1.15 8.49 13.23
CA ARG A 34 1.06 9.82 13.79
C ARG A 34 1.41 9.82 15.27
N ILE A 35 2.37 10.65 15.66
CA ILE A 35 2.79 10.78 17.05
C ILE A 35 1.64 11.22 17.94
N THR A 36 0.80 12.16 17.51
CA THR A 36 -0.30 12.67 18.35
C THR A 36 -1.39 11.62 18.60
N TRP A 37 -1.50 10.61 17.73
CA TRP A 37 -2.43 9.53 17.93
C TRP A 37 -1.87 8.49 18.91
N ILE A 38 -0.59 8.11 18.75
CA ILE A 38 0.09 7.15 19.63
C ILE A 38 0.21 7.70 21.07
N THR A 39 0.53 8.98 21.22
CA THR A 39 0.65 9.64 22.54
C THR A 39 -0.66 10.27 22.99
N GLY A 40 -1.74 10.13 22.21
CA GLY A 40 -3.03 10.73 22.50
C GLY A 40 -3.75 10.07 23.66
N ASP A 41 -4.71 10.80 24.22
CA ASP A 41 -5.58 10.36 25.32
C ASP A 41 -6.26 9.01 25.05
N ASN A 42 -6.62 8.74 23.79
CA ASN A 42 -7.26 7.50 23.36
C ASN A 42 -6.44 6.25 23.66
N ILE A 43 -5.11 6.41 23.76
CA ILE A 43 -4.17 5.34 24.11
C ILE A 43 -3.75 5.49 25.56
N GLN A 44 -3.34 6.69 25.98
CA GLN A 44 -2.77 6.92 27.31
C GLN A 44 -3.73 6.67 28.48
N LYS A 45 -5.02 6.95 28.31
CA LYS A 45 -6.04 6.75 29.35
C LYS A 45 -6.56 5.32 29.43
N ARG A 46 -6.13 4.43 28.52
CA ARG A 46 -6.53 3.03 28.56
C ARG A 46 -5.87 2.37 29.75
N GLN A 47 -6.64 1.55 30.46
CA GLN A 47 -6.07 0.58 31.38
C GLN A 47 -5.40 -0.49 30.53
N GLY A 48 -4.12 -0.26 30.22
CA GLY A 48 -3.28 -1.24 29.54
C GLY A 48 -3.23 -2.56 30.33
N LYS A 49 -2.47 -3.52 29.83
CA LYS A 49 -2.32 -4.84 30.45
C LYS A 49 -1.58 -4.85 31.81
N LYS A 50 -1.83 -3.87 32.69
CA LYS A 50 -1.39 -3.83 34.10
C LYS A 50 -2.08 -4.89 34.96
N ALA A 51 -3.26 -5.38 34.55
CA ALA A 51 -4.04 -6.35 35.32
C ALA A 51 -3.74 -7.83 34.99
N ALA A 52 -2.91 -8.14 33.98
CA ALA A 52 -2.64 -9.53 33.58
C ALA A 52 -1.16 -9.94 33.66
N LEU A 53 -0.26 -9.06 34.10
CA LEU A 53 1.14 -9.40 34.41
C LEU A 53 1.54 -8.81 35.76
N ASP A 54 1.18 -9.52 36.83
CA ASP A 54 1.58 -9.24 38.21
C ASP A 54 3.05 -9.67 38.40
N SER A 55 3.98 -8.86 37.93
CA SER A 55 5.41 -9.09 38.15
C SER A 55 6.11 -7.75 38.29
N ASN A 56 6.68 -7.49 39.47
CA ASN A 56 7.45 -6.29 39.78
C ASN A 56 8.57 -5.99 38.75
N ASN A 57 9.04 -7.01 38.02
CA ASN A 57 10.01 -6.89 36.92
C ASN A 57 9.45 -6.19 35.67
N PHE A 58 8.12 -6.11 35.48
CA PHE A 58 7.52 -5.47 34.31
C PHE A 58 7.51 -3.93 34.43
N ILE A 59 7.33 -3.41 35.64
CA ILE A 59 7.35 -1.97 35.93
C ILE A 59 8.74 -1.37 35.68
N GLU A 60 9.82 -2.09 36.02
CA GLU A 60 11.19 -1.68 35.71
C GLU A 60 11.49 -1.70 34.20
N ASN A 61 10.99 -2.71 33.47
CA ASN A 61 11.12 -2.79 32.01
C ASN A 61 10.30 -1.72 31.26
N LEU A 62 9.22 -1.20 31.86
CA LEU A 62 8.43 -0.08 31.34
C LEU A 62 9.15 1.28 31.47
N ASN A 63 10.09 1.41 32.40
CA ASN A 63 10.91 2.61 32.52
C ASN A 63 11.95 2.71 31.39
N TYR A 64 12.31 1.57 30.76
CA TYR A 64 13.17 1.50 29.58
C TYR A 64 12.41 1.31 28.26
N SER A 65 11.08 1.32 28.28
CA SER A 65 10.26 1.07 27.08
C SER A 65 10.02 2.34 26.27
N ASP A 66 10.08 2.20 24.94
CA ASP A 66 9.78 3.29 24.01
C ASP A 66 8.31 3.71 24.10
N ILE A 67 8.00 4.93 23.64
CA ILE A 67 6.65 5.46 23.49
C ILE A 67 5.73 4.46 22.77
N PHE A 68 6.26 3.77 21.76
CA PHE A 68 5.49 2.77 21.02
C PHE A 68 5.23 1.49 21.82
N ASP A 69 6.21 0.99 22.58
CA ASP A 69 6.02 -0.17 23.45
C ASP A 69 4.94 0.14 24.50
N LYS A 70 4.93 1.35 25.05
CA LYS A 70 3.88 1.82 25.98
C LYS A 70 2.51 1.86 25.30
N ALA A 71 2.43 2.42 24.09
CA ALA A 71 1.19 2.48 23.33
C ALA A 71 0.65 1.08 23.02
N LEU A 72 1.49 0.15 22.57
CA LEU A 72 1.09 -1.24 22.31
C LEU A 72 0.56 -1.96 23.55
N LEU A 73 1.18 -1.73 24.71
CA LEU A 73 0.73 -2.33 25.98
C LEU A 73 -0.59 -1.72 26.48
N GLN A 74 -0.80 -0.43 26.20
CA GLN A 74 -2.05 0.27 26.49
C GLN A 74 -3.17 -0.12 25.54
N SER A 75 -2.85 -0.51 24.30
CA SER A 75 -3.80 -0.90 23.26
C SER A 75 -3.85 -2.40 23.00
N TRP A 76 -3.42 -3.23 23.96
CA TRP A 76 -3.29 -4.68 23.77
C TRP A 76 -4.60 -5.39 23.39
N ASP A 77 -5.73 -4.79 23.78
CA ASP A 77 -7.09 -5.27 23.58
C ASP A 77 -7.72 -4.72 22.29
N MET A 78 -7.02 -3.84 21.55
CA MET A 78 -7.51 -3.33 20.28
C MET A 78 -7.26 -4.34 19.14
N ASP A 79 -8.18 -4.34 18.18
CA ASP A 79 -7.90 -4.94 16.87
C ASP A 79 -6.70 -4.25 16.20
N ALA A 80 -5.76 -5.05 15.70
CA ALA A 80 -4.52 -4.54 15.12
C ALA A 80 -4.78 -3.73 13.85
N GLY A 81 -5.74 -4.14 13.01
CA GLY A 81 -6.13 -3.39 11.82
C GLY A 81 -6.70 -2.02 12.18
N HIS A 82 -7.60 -1.99 13.16
CA HIS A 82 -8.20 -0.75 13.68
C HIS A 82 -7.15 0.18 14.30
N PHE A 83 -6.21 -0.37 15.07
CA PHE A 83 -5.09 0.40 15.63
C PHE A 83 -4.25 1.04 14.51
N LEU A 84 -3.80 0.23 13.55
CA LEU A 84 -2.94 0.69 12.46
C LEU A 84 -3.65 1.73 11.56
N GLN A 85 -4.95 1.55 11.29
CA GLN A 85 -5.73 2.45 10.45
C GLN A 85 -5.89 3.84 11.09
N ASN A 86 -6.11 3.87 12.41
CA ASN A 86 -6.27 5.11 13.14
C ASN A 86 -4.93 5.80 13.42
N ALA A 87 -3.87 5.02 13.67
CA ALA A 87 -2.50 5.51 13.82
C ALA A 87 -1.99 6.16 12.52
N ALA A 88 -2.40 5.64 11.36
CA ALA A 88 -1.96 6.14 10.07
C ALA A 88 -2.39 7.59 9.80
N HIS A 89 -1.67 8.22 8.87
CA HIS A 89 -2.03 9.53 8.34
C HIS A 89 -3.35 9.48 7.57
N GLN A 90 -4.20 10.48 7.76
CA GLN A 90 -5.54 10.49 7.19
C GLN A 90 -5.56 11.20 5.83
N ARG A 91 -6.25 10.61 4.84
CA ARG A 91 -6.40 11.18 3.49
C ARG A 91 -6.92 12.62 3.49
N SER A 92 -7.82 12.96 4.42
CA SER A 92 -8.41 14.30 4.54
C SER A 92 -7.42 15.36 5.04
N ARG A 93 -6.35 14.95 5.75
CA ARG A 93 -5.29 15.85 6.22
C ARG A 93 -4.13 15.90 5.25
N MET A 94 -3.85 14.79 4.56
CA MET A 94 -2.77 14.68 3.59
C MET A 94 -3.12 15.32 2.25
N ILE A 95 -4.28 15.01 1.65
CA ILE A 95 -4.61 15.46 0.29
C ILE A 95 -5.23 16.85 0.36
N VAL A 96 -4.42 17.88 0.06
CA VAL A 96 -4.83 19.29 0.12
C VAL A 96 -5.51 19.71 -1.19
N ARG A 97 -4.95 19.33 -2.34
CA ARG A 97 -5.52 19.58 -3.67
C ARG A 97 -5.34 18.36 -4.55
N CYS A 98 -6.35 18.06 -5.36
CA CYS A 98 -6.35 16.95 -6.29
C CYS A 98 -7.03 17.37 -7.61
N GLU A 99 -6.35 17.12 -8.72
CA GLU A 99 -6.84 17.37 -10.08
C GLU A 99 -6.61 16.13 -10.93
N LEU A 100 -7.69 15.58 -11.48
CA LEU A 100 -7.65 14.40 -12.33
C LEU A 100 -7.09 14.73 -13.72
N PRO A 101 -6.66 13.72 -14.49
CA PRO A 101 -6.16 13.92 -15.86
C PRO A 101 -7.07 14.68 -16.82
N ASN A 102 -8.38 14.72 -16.59
CA ASN A 102 -9.34 15.49 -17.39
C ASN A 102 -9.53 16.94 -16.89
N GLY A 103 -8.73 17.39 -15.92
CA GLY A 103 -8.82 18.71 -15.29
C GLY A 103 -9.91 18.84 -14.22
N SER A 104 -10.72 17.79 -14.00
CA SER A 104 -11.75 17.82 -12.95
C SER A 104 -11.11 17.75 -11.56
N ARG A 105 -11.73 18.40 -10.58
CA ARG A 105 -11.28 18.34 -9.18
C ARG A 105 -11.68 17.01 -8.55
N CYS A 106 -10.76 16.38 -7.84
CA CYS A 106 -11.02 15.22 -7.00
C CYS A 106 -10.99 15.60 -5.51
N ASN A 107 -11.61 14.76 -4.70
CA ASN A 107 -11.74 14.91 -3.26
C ASN A 107 -10.91 13.86 -2.53
N ALA A 108 -10.62 14.11 -1.25
CA ALA A 108 -9.97 13.13 -0.39
C ALA A 108 -10.76 11.81 -0.28
N ARG A 109 -12.09 11.82 -0.53
CA ARG A 109 -12.94 10.62 -0.50
C ARG A 109 -12.68 9.66 -1.66
N ASP A 110 -12.15 10.15 -2.78
CA ASP A 110 -11.83 9.36 -3.98
C ASP A 110 -10.61 8.45 -3.75
N PHE A 111 -9.85 8.70 -2.68
CA PHE A 111 -8.73 7.88 -2.26
C PHE A 111 -9.16 6.79 -1.30
N ARG A 112 -9.12 5.53 -1.71
CA ARG A 112 -9.47 4.39 -0.86
C ARG A 112 -8.24 3.87 -0.08
N PRO A 113 -8.46 3.25 1.10
CA PRO A 113 -7.37 2.67 1.88
C PRO A 113 -6.78 1.47 1.16
N VAL A 114 -5.45 1.38 1.13
CA VAL A 114 -4.70 0.26 0.56
C VAL A 114 -3.62 -0.15 1.56
N TRP A 115 -3.68 -1.40 2.00
CA TRP A 115 -2.68 -1.96 2.89
C TRP A 115 -1.44 -2.42 2.12
N THR A 116 -0.28 -2.00 2.58
CA THR A 116 1.03 -2.45 2.11
C THR A 116 1.78 -3.11 3.27
N LEU A 117 2.82 -3.90 2.96
CA LEU A 117 3.67 -4.50 4.02
C LEU A 117 4.33 -3.46 4.94
N THR A 118 4.35 -2.19 4.52
CA THR A 118 4.87 -1.07 5.31
C THR A 118 3.76 -0.21 5.93
N GLY A 119 2.49 -0.63 5.91
CA GLY A 119 1.38 0.11 6.51
C GLY A 119 0.38 0.65 5.50
N LEU A 120 -0.46 1.58 5.97
CA LEU A 120 -1.61 2.09 5.22
C LEU A 120 -1.19 3.18 4.22
N CYS A 121 -1.66 3.03 2.99
CA CYS A 121 -1.56 4.02 1.93
C CYS A 121 -2.95 4.41 1.42
N TRP A 122 -3.01 5.52 0.67
CA TRP A 122 -4.25 6.03 0.09
C TRP A 122 -4.14 6.03 -1.42
N ALA A 123 -5.02 5.31 -2.10
CA ALA A 123 -4.94 5.14 -3.55
C ALA A 123 -6.19 5.62 -4.28
N ILE A 124 -5.97 6.30 -5.40
CA ILE A 124 -7.03 6.74 -6.31
C ILE A 124 -7.10 5.82 -7.53
N ASN A 125 -8.28 5.75 -8.15
CA ASN A 125 -8.51 4.99 -9.39
C ASN A 125 -8.34 3.47 -9.23
N ILE A 126 -8.70 2.91 -8.08
CA ILE A 126 -8.61 1.47 -7.78
C ILE A 126 -9.68 0.65 -8.52
N ASP A 127 -10.85 1.24 -8.77
CA ASP A 127 -11.98 0.52 -9.34
C ASP A 127 -11.69 0.06 -10.77
N SER A 128 -11.65 -1.26 -10.97
CA SER A 128 -11.40 -1.88 -12.27
C SER A 128 -12.62 -1.82 -13.20
N ALA A 129 -13.82 -1.65 -12.66
CA ALA A 129 -15.05 -1.60 -13.46
C ALA A 129 -15.21 -0.25 -14.18
N ASN A 130 -14.68 0.83 -13.59
CA ASN A 130 -14.75 2.17 -14.16
C ASN A 130 -13.45 2.95 -13.93
N PRO A 131 -12.35 2.57 -14.62
CA PRO A 131 -11.08 3.27 -14.50
C PRO A 131 -11.14 4.63 -15.19
N ILE A 132 -10.38 5.59 -14.67
CA ILE A 132 -10.17 6.88 -15.32
C ILE A 132 -9.36 6.65 -16.61
N HIS A 133 -9.79 7.24 -17.71
CA HIS A 133 -9.10 7.16 -19.00
C HIS A 133 -8.37 8.45 -19.36
N VAL A 134 -7.25 8.32 -20.08
CA VAL A 134 -6.46 9.43 -20.63
C VAL A 134 -6.28 9.26 -22.13
N ASN A 135 -6.42 10.37 -22.86
CA ASN A 135 -6.39 10.37 -24.34
C ASN A 135 -5.09 10.97 -24.91
N GLY A 136 -4.13 11.30 -24.04
CA GLY A 136 -2.88 11.92 -24.46
C GLY A 136 -1.84 11.96 -23.35
N ALA A 137 -0.61 12.26 -23.74
CA ALA A 137 0.50 12.47 -22.83
C ALA A 137 0.63 13.94 -22.39
N GLY A 138 1.53 14.21 -21.46
CA GLY A 138 1.89 15.55 -21.02
C GLY A 138 1.17 16.02 -19.76
N PRO A 139 1.58 17.18 -19.21
CA PRO A 139 1.16 17.66 -17.90
C PRO A 139 -0.33 18.03 -17.82
N GLY A 140 -0.99 18.25 -18.96
CA GLY A 140 -2.44 18.49 -19.04
C GLY A 140 -3.28 17.23 -18.79
N ASN A 141 -2.70 16.04 -19.01
CA ASN A 141 -3.33 14.73 -18.80
C ASN A 141 -2.77 14.02 -17.56
N ALA A 142 -2.22 14.77 -16.61
CA ALA A 142 -1.57 14.24 -15.41
C ALA A 142 -2.47 14.34 -14.18
N LEU A 143 -2.33 13.40 -13.25
CA LEU A 143 -2.85 13.54 -11.89
C LEU A 143 -1.98 14.55 -11.14
N ARG A 144 -2.58 15.66 -10.67
CA ARG A 144 -1.86 16.68 -9.90
C ARG A 144 -2.31 16.68 -8.46
N LEU A 145 -1.35 16.59 -7.55
CA LEU A 145 -1.60 16.48 -6.12
C LEU A 145 -0.79 17.53 -5.36
N LEU A 146 -1.45 18.24 -4.46
CA LEU A 146 -0.80 18.97 -3.38
C LEU A 146 -1.01 18.17 -2.10
N VAL A 147 0.10 17.73 -1.49
CA VAL A 147 0.05 16.82 -0.34
C VAL A 147 0.76 17.43 0.86
N ASN A 148 0.10 17.41 2.00
CA ASN A 148 0.68 17.69 3.31
C ASN A 148 1.27 16.39 3.89
N ILE A 149 2.59 16.35 4.04
CA ILE A 149 3.31 15.18 4.59
C ILE A 149 3.18 15.09 6.11
N GLU A 150 2.71 16.16 6.77
CA GLU A 150 2.52 16.22 8.22
C GLU A 150 3.83 15.93 8.99
N ARG A 151 4.91 16.65 8.66
CA ARG A 151 6.23 16.47 9.31
C ARG A 151 6.16 16.57 10.84
N TYR A 152 5.24 17.37 11.38
CA TYR A 152 5.01 17.53 12.82
C TYR A 152 4.40 16.28 13.50
N GLU A 153 3.83 15.34 12.74
CA GLU A 153 3.30 14.07 13.25
C GLU A 153 4.37 12.96 13.28
N ARG A 154 5.57 13.27 12.82
CA ARG A 154 6.64 12.29 12.66
C ARG A 154 7.21 11.90 14.02
N ILE A 155 7.46 10.61 14.18
CA ILE A 155 8.16 10.10 15.35
C ILE A 155 9.66 10.12 15.07
N GLU A 156 10.35 11.09 15.67
CA GLU A 156 11.80 11.28 15.52
C GLU A 156 12.62 10.45 16.53
N SER A 157 11.97 9.76 17.47
CA SER A 157 12.64 8.98 18.51
C SER A 157 13.47 7.83 17.93
N CYS A 158 14.78 7.86 18.20
CA CYS A 158 15.75 6.86 17.79
C CYS A 158 15.77 5.68 18.76
N THR A 159 14.67 4.93 18.88
CA THR A 159 14.75 3.60 19.50
C THR A 159 15.07 2.56 18.43
N PRO A 160 15.72 1.43 18.79
CA PRO A 160 16.01 0.37 17.83
C PRO A 160 14.76 -0.16 17.11
N LYS A 161 13.60 -0.10 17.78
CA LYS A 161 12.31 -0.61 17.31
C LYS A 161 11.52 0.40 16.47
N LEU A 162 11.64 1.70 16.76
CA LEU A 162 10.82 2.75 16.15
C LEU A 162 11.62 3.79 15.36
N ARG A 163 12.74 3.37 14.78
CA ARG A 163 13.57 4.25 13.97
C ARG A 163 12.89 4.53 12.63
N SER A 164 12.47 5.77 12.42
CA SER A 164 12.09 6.23 11.08
C SER A 164 13.36 6.37 10.21
N ARG A 165 13.70 5.29 9.49
CA ARG A 165 14.93 5.18 8.68
C ARG A 165 14.91 6.02 7.41
N PHE A 166 13.73 6.47 6.98
CA PHE A 166 13.55 7.23 5.75
C PHE A 166 13.36 8.71 6.04
N LEU A 167 13.87 9.56 5.14
CA LEU A 167 13.64 11.00 5.19
C LEU A 167 12.12 11.33 5.14
N PRO A 168 11.69 12.47 5.70
CA PRO A 168 10.32 12.94 5.56
C PRO A 168 9.94 13.07 4.08
N GLY A 169 8.87 12.41 3.68
CA GLY A 169 8.49 12.32 2.28
C GLY A 169 7.31 11.39 2.05
N LEU A 170 7.01 11.17 0.78
CA LEU A 170 6.00 10.23 0.32
C LEU A 170 6.67 9.14 -0.52
N LYS A 171 6.06 7.97 -0.49
CA LYS A 171 6.28 6.93 -1.47
C LYS A 171 5.07 6.85 -2.39
N VAL A 172 5.29 6.97 -3.69
CA VAL A 172 4.24 6.81 -4.70
C VAL A 172 4.38 5.45 -5.37
N LEU A 173 3.31 4.66 -5.32
CA LEU A 173 3.21 3.36 -5.94
C LEU A 173 2.25 3.45 -7.13
N ILE A 174 2.70 2.98 -8.29
CA ILE A 174 1.93 2.99 -9.54
C ILE A 174 1.76 1.55 -10.01
N TYR A 175 0.52 1.11 -10.21
CA TYR A 175 0.18 -0.25 -10.61
C TYR A 175 -1.18 -0.33 -11.31
N ASN A 176 -1.51 -1.50 -11.88
CA ASN A 176 -2.77 -1.73 -12.56
C ASN A 176 -3.89 -2.04 -11.54
N GLN A 177 -5.13 -1.68 -11.84
CA GLN A 177 -6.33 -1.92 -11.02
C GLN A 177 -6.50 -3.38 -10.64
N THR A 178 -6.09 -4.30 -11.51
CA THR A 178 -6.22 -5.75 -11.29
C THR A 178 -5.08 -6.35 -10.47
N ASP A 179 -4.02 -5.59 -10.20
CA ASP A 179 -2.83 -6.04 -9.48
C ASP A 179 -2.86 -5.65 -8.00
N VAL A 180 -2.12 -6.41 -7.19
CA VAL A 180 -1.82 -6.00 -5.81
C VAL A 180 -0.83 -4.82 -5.80
N PRO A 181 -0.86 -3.97 -4.76
CA PRO A 181 0.11 -2.90 -4.60
C PRO A 181 1.55 -3.45 -4.60
N PRO A 182 2.49 -2.80 -5.30
CA PRO A 182 3.88 -3.22 -5.30
C PRO A 182 4.49 -3.04 -3.91
N HIS A 183 5.65 -3.68 -3.69
CA HIS A 183 6.38 -3.49 -2.45
C HIS A 183 6.76 -2.02 -2.28
N TYR A 184 6.71 -1.49 -1.04
CA TYR A 184 7.05 -0.10 -0.74
C TYR A 184 8.43 0.33 -1.28
N LEU A 185 9.39 -0.60 -1.34
CA LEU A 185 10.73 -0.31 -1.87
C LEU A 185 10.72 -0.02 -3.39
N GLU A 186 9.78 -0.57 -4.15
CA GLU A 186 9.64 -0.36 -5.60
C GLU A 186 9.02 1.00 -5.96
N GLY A 187 8.46 1.71 -4.99
CA GLY A 187 7.85 3.02 -5.23
C GLY A 187 8.86 4.13 -5.54
N VAL A 188 8.33 5.25 -6.03
CA VAL A 188 9.09 6.49 -6.23
C VAL A 188 9.09 7.29 -4.92
N ASN A 189 10.26 7.72 -4.46
CA ASN A 189 10.38 8.59 -3.29
C ASN A 189 10.21 10.06 -3.69
N ILE A 190 9.35 10.78 -2.98
CA ILE A 190 9.13 12.23 -3.15
C ILE A 190 9.48 12.93 -1.83
N PRO A 191 10.55 13.75 -1.77
CA PRO A 191 10.89 14.51 -0.58
C PRO A 191 9.90 15.65 -0.34
N ALA A 192 9.81 16.11 0.91
CA ALA A 192 9.04 17.30 1.24
C ALA A 192 9.66 18.57 0.63
N GLY A 193 8.81 19.52 0.21
CA GLY A 193 9.24 20.86 -0.23
C GLY A 193 9.55 21.00 -1.72
N PHE A 194 9.33 19.96 -2.52
CA PHE A 194 9.57 19.99 -3.97
C PHE A 194 8.30 19.64 -4.75
N THR A 195 8.20 20.18 -5.96
CA THR A 195 7.28 19.69 -7.00
C THR A 195 8.03 18.70 -7.87
N MET A 196 7.46 17.51 -8.08
CA MET A 196 8.08 16.46 -8.90
C MET A 196 7.08 15.93 -9.91
N ASP A 197 7.52 15.84 -11.17
CA ASP A 197 6.78 15.19 -12.24
C ASP A 197 7.28 13.76 -12.42
N ILE A 198 6.37 12.78 -12.39
CA ILE A 198 6.70 11.36 -12.56
C ILE A 198 6.18 10.90 -13.92
N PRO A 199 7.01 10.91 -14.98
CA PRO A 199 6.63 10.33 -16.25
C PRO A 199 6.59 8.81 -16.13
N PHE A 200 5.55 8.18 -16.67
CA PHE A 200 5.43 6.74 -16.77
C PHE A 200 4.87 6.36 -18.14
N TRP A 201 5.14 5.12 -18.56
CA TRP A 201 4.56 4.54 -19.77
C TRP A 201 4.02 3.14 -19.45
N MET A 202 2.95 2.75 -20.14
CA MET A 202 2.39 1.42 -20.01
C MET A 202 3.23 0.42 -20.82
N ARG A 203 3.52 -0.74 -20.23
CA ARG A 203 4.23 -1.82 -20.91
C ARG A 203 3.49 -3.13 -20.70
N HIS A 204 2.93 -3.66 -21.79
CA HIS A 204 2.38 -5.01 -21.81
C HIS A 204 3.49 -6.02 -22.10
N ARG A 205 3.53 -7.11 -21.33
CA ARG A 205 4.50 -8.19 -21.51
C ARG A 205 3.76 -9.50 -21.67
N GLN A 206 3.92 -10.14 -22.82
CA GLN A 206 3.44 -11.49 -23.07
C GLN A 206 4.64 -12.45 -23.08
N LYS A 207 4.57 -13.48 -22.25
CA LYS A 207 5.59 -14.52 -22.14
C LYS A 207 5.03 -15.84 -22.66
N LEU A 208 5.90 -16.70 -23.17
CA LEU A 208 5.50 -18.03 -23.63
C LEU A 208 5.22 -18.96 -22.43
N PRO A 209 4.17 -19.80 -22.51
CA PRO A 209 3.82 -20.75 -21.44
C PRO A 209 4.89 -21.83 -21.25
N GLY A 210 5.07 -22.32 -20.01
CA GLY A 210 5.83 -23.56 -19.73
C GLY A 210 7.35 -23.42 -19.55
N ARG A 211 7.91 -22.20 -19.64
CA ARG A 211 9.29 -21.91 -19.21
C ARG A 211 9.31 -21.23 -17.84
N ASP A 212 8.96 -19.94 -17.82
CA ASP A 212 8.97 -19.10 -16.61
C ASP A 212 7.57 -18.55 -16.27
N CYS A 213 6.52 -19.11 -16.89
CA CYS A 213 5.14 -18.69 -16.71
C CYS A 213 4.24 -19.89 -16.46
N VAL A 214 3.40 -19.75 -15.43
CA VAL A 214 2.38 -20.73 -15.09
C VAL A 214 1.28 -20.66 -16.14
N VAL A 215 0.90 -21.82 -16.69
CA VAL A 215 -0.26 -21.93 -17.57
C VAL A 215 -1.50 -22.01 -16.69
N THR A 216 -2.17 -20.88 -16.48
CA THR A 216 -3.48 -20.89 -15.84
C THR A 216 -4.50 -21.33 -16.90
N LYS A 217 -5.06 -22.53 -16.74
CA LYS A 217 -6.31 -22.86 -17.42
C LYS A 217 -7.36 -21.93 -16.84
N ILE A 218 -7.76 -20.91 -17.59
CA ILE A 218 -8.93 -20.09 -17.25
C ILE A 218 -10.11 -21.04 -17.34
N SER A 219 -10.48 -21.68 -16.23
CA SER A 219 -11.78 -22.32 -16.14
C SER A 219 -12.82 -21.20 -16.19
N ASP A 220 -13.83 -21.36 -17.04
CA ASP A 220 -14.88 -20.37 -17.27
C ASP A 220 -15.68 -19.97 -16.01
N ASN A 221 -15.41 -20.60 -14.87
CA ASN A 221 -16.00 -20.28 -13.56
C ASN A 221 -15.36 -19.05 -12.86
N GLU A 222 -14.19 -18.55 -13.29
CA GLU A 222 -13.61 -17.32 -12.72
C GLU A 222 -14.14 -16.02 -13.37
N LYS A 223 -14.97 -16.12 -14.40
CA LYS A 223 -15.62 -14.95 -15.03
C LYS A 223 -16.76 -14.34 -14.19
N ASN A 224 -17.19 -15.02 -13.11
CA ASN A 224 -18.39 -14.65 -12.35
C ASN A 224 -18.12 -14.08 -10.94
N ASP A 225 -16.88 -13.71 -10.58
CA ASP A 225 -16.67 -12.80 -9.44
C ASP A 225 -16.84 -11.35 -9.92
N GLY A 226 -18.10 -10.96 -10.14
CA GLY A 226 -18.54 -9.60 -10.48
C GLY A 226 -18.33 -8.56 -9.37
N ASN A 227 -17.31 -8.74 -8.53
CA ASN A 227 -16.93 -7.84 -7.45
C ASN A 227 -15.40 -7.75 -7.41
N GLY A 228 -14.81 -6.81 -8.16
CA GLY A 228 -13.47 -6.24 -7.93
C GLY A 228 -12.32 -7.20 -7.58
N SER A 229 -12.42 -8.47 -7.94
CA SER A 229 -11.58 -9.53 -7.38
C SER A 229 -10.21 -9.41 -8.02
N GLN A 230 -9.22 -9.02 -7.20
CA GLN A 230 -7.82 -8.89 -7.61
C GLN A 230 -7.40 -10.16 -8.36
N ASN A 231 -6.65 -10.01 -9.45
CA ASN A 231 -6.27 -11.14 -10.29
C ASN A 231 -5.52 -12.17 -9.43
N LYS A 232 -6.19 -13.30 -9.14
CA LYS A 232 -5.67 -14.41 -8.31
C LYS A 232 -4.37 -14.99 -8.88
N ASN A 233 -4.03 -14.64 -10.13
CA ASN A 233 -2.88 -15.16 -10.86
C ASN A 233 -1.76 -14.14 -11.08
N SER A 234 -1.81 -12.94 -10.47
CA SER A 234 -0.66 -12.01 -10.51
C SER A 234 0.53 -12.57 -9.72
N GLU A 235 1.75 -12.47 -10.28
CA GLU A 235 2.99 -12.92 -9.64
C GLU A 235 3.16 -12.33 -8.24
N ARG A 236 2.92 -11.01 -8.13
CA ARG A 236 2.96 -10.29 -6.86
C ARG A 236 1.88 -10.77 -5.89
N GLY A 237 0.68 -11.05 -6.40
CA GLY A 237 -0.44 -11.58 -5.60
C GLY A 237 -0.11 -12.96 -5.02
N CYS A 238 0.53 -13.83 -5.80
CA CYS A 238 0.98 -15.15 -5.36
C CYS A 238 2.03 -15.05 -4.24
N LEU A 239 3.06 -14.21 -4.44
CA LEU A 239 4.09 -13.98 -3.42
C LEU A 239 3.49 -13.43 -2.12
N MET A 240 2.58 -12.45 -2.21
CA MET A 240 1.92 -11.87 -1.06
C MET A 240 1.06 -12.90 -0.30
N ARG A 241 0.26 -13.72 -1.02
CA ARG A 241 -0.53 -14.80 -0.41
C ARG A 241 0.34 -15.83 0.31
N SER A 242 1.44 -16.25 -0.31
CA SER A 242 2.39 -17.20 0.28
C SER A 242 3.01 -16.65 1.57
N TYR A 243 3.43 -15.38 1.54
CA TYR A 243 3.99 -14.69 2.69
C TYR A 243 3.00 -14.60 3.86
N LEU A 244 1.76 -14.18 3.59
CA LEU A 244 0.71 -14.06 4.60
C LEU A 244 0.31 -15.42 5.19
N LYS A 245 0.24 -16.47 4.38
CA LYS A 245 -0.03 -17.84 4.84
C LYS A 245 1.05 -18.36 5.78
N GLU A 246 2.31 -18.03 5.52
CA GLU A 246 3.42 -18.43 6.39
C GLU A 246 3.39 -17.68 7.73
N ILE A 247 2.98 -16.40 7.74
CA ILE A 247 2.74 -15.64 8.97
C ILE A 247 1.61 -16.29 9.79
N GLU A 248 0.48 -16.61 9.16
CA GLU A 248 -0.64 -17.29 9.82
C GLU A 248 -0.21 -18.61 10.46
N ARG A 249 0.58 -19.41 9.72
CA ARG A 249 1.08 -20.70 10.19
C ARG A 249 2.03 -20.58 11.39
N ARG A 250 2.87 -19.53 11.45
CA ARG A 250 3.87 -19.37 12.51
C ARG A 250 3.35 -18.61 13.71
N CYS A 251 2.52 -17.61 13.49
CA CYS A 251 2.14 -16.62 14.50
C CYS A 251 0.69 -16.77 14.97
N ASN A 252 -0.10 -17.66 14.35
CA ASN A 252 -1.51 -17.88 14.65
C ASN A 252 -2.34 -16.57 14.65
N CYS A 253 -1.99 -15.65 13.73
CA CYS A 253 -2.68 -14.38 13.51
C CYS A 253 -2.85 -14.14 12.01
N SER A 254 -3.92 -13.44 11.61
CA SER A 254 -4.18 -13.12 10.20
C SER A 254 -4.18 -11.60 9.98
N MET A 255 -3.60 -11.20 8.85
CA MET A 255 -3.71 -9.86 8.27
C MET A 255 -4.33 -9.91 6.88
N ARG A 256 -4.80 -11.08 6.43
CA ARG A 256 -5.18 -11.34 5.04
C ARG A 256 -6.35 -10.49 4.57
N GLU A 257 -7.35 -10.32 5.42
CA GLU A 257 -8.55 -9.50 5.15
C GLU A 257 -8.18 -8.06 4.78
N ALA A 258 -7.16 -7.50 5.43
CA ALA A 258 -6.69 -6.15 5.15
C ALA A 258 -6.10 -6.01 3.73
N TYR A 259 -5.42 -7.04 3.22
CA TYR A 259 -4.75 -6.97 1.91
C TYR A 259 -5.65 -7.31 0.73
N PHE A 260 -6.53 -8.30 0.89
CA PHE A 260 -7.27 -8.85 -0.25
C PHE A 260 -8.71 -8.37 -0.33
N GLN A 261 -9.24 -7.66 0.68
CA GLN A 261 -10.67 -7.30 0.75
C GLN A 261 -11.54 -8.48 0.30
N GLU A 262 -11.14 -9.70 0.68
CA GLU A 262 -11.93 -10.90 0.47
C GLU A 262 -13.11 -10.75 1.42
N ASN A 263 -14.25 -10.31 0.89
CA ASN A 263 -15.51 -10.36 1.63
C ASN A 263 -15.67 -11.81 2.12
N GLY A 264 -15.82 -11.96 3.43
CA GLY A 264 -16.25 -13.22 4.03
C GLY A 264 -17.59 -13.68 3.47
#